data_AF-A0A8S9MM31-F1
#
_entry.id   AF-A0A8S9MM31-F1
#
_cell.length_a   1.000
_cell.length_b   1.000
_cell.length_c   1.000
_cell.angle_alpha   90.00
_cell.angle_beta   90.00
_cell.angle_gamma   90.00
#
_symmetry.space_group_name_H-M   'P 1'
#
loop_
_entity.id
_entity.type
_entity.pdbx_description
1 polymer ?
#
loop_
_entity_poly.entity_id
_entity_poly.type
_entity_poly.pdbx_seq_one_letter_code
_entity_poly.pdbx_strand_id
1 'polypeptide(L)'
;MKSSFEAFLMVLLAGGFSRVFYRSDHSLIEEDFESLKRVFCTCGEGLIPEDIVDRDAESVEGVIQLMSQPTEQLMEDFSIVTCETSGMGMVGSRQKLPMPPTTGRWNRSDPNTILRVLCHRNDRVANLFLKKSFQLPQRR
;
A
#
# COMPACT_ATOMS: atom_id res chain seq x y z
N MET A 1 -10.39 11.48 14.05
CA MET A 1 -10.14 10.07 13.70
C MET A 1 -9.98 9.87 12.20
N LYS A 2 -11.04 9.87 11.38
CA LYS A 2 -10.95 9.55 9.93
C LYS A 2 -9.85 10.29 9.18
N SER A 3 -9.75 11.61 9.36
CA SER A 3 -8.68 12.42 8.74
C SER A 3 -7.28 12.04 9.23
N SER A 4 -7.14 11.53 10.46
CA SER A 4 -5.87 11.02 10.98
C SER A 4 -5.47 9.71 10.28
N PHE A 5 -6.43 8.83 10.01
CA PHE A 5 -6.21 7.59 9.24
C PHE A 5 -5.88 7.89 7.77
N GLU A 6 -6.58 8.84 7.16
CA GLU A 6 -6.27 9.33 5.81
C GLU A 6 -4.86 9.95 5.76
N ALA A 7 -4.49 10.77 6.75
CA ALA A 7 -3.16 11.36 6.85
C ALA A 7 -2.07 10.29 7.02
N PHE A 8 -2.33 9.26 7.83
CA PHE A 8 -1.44 8.11 8.00
C PHE A 8 -1.18 7.42 6.64
N LEU A 9 -2.24 7.13 5.88
CA LEU A 9 -2.12 6.55 4.54
C LEU A 9 -1.43 7.48 3.54
N MET A 10 -1.67 8.79 3.60
CA MET A 10 -0.98 9.77 2.78
C MET A 10 0.54 9.74 3.01
N VAL A 11 0.98 9.63 4.27
CA VAL A 11 2.41 9.49 4.59
C VAL A 11 2.98 8.18 4.04
N LEU A 12 2.25 7.08 4.17
CA LEU A 12 2.70 5.76 3.72
C LEU A 12 2.78 5.64 2.18
N LEU A 13 1.78 6.13 1.46
CA LEU A 13 1.56 5.84 0.04
C LEU A 13 1.79 7.04 -0.89
N ALA A 14 1.80 8.26 -0.34
CA ALA A 14 1.94 9.50 -1.08
C ALA A 14 3.02 10.45 -0.51
N GLY A 15 3.92 9.94 0.35
CA GLY A 15 4.97 10.72 1.02
C GLY A 15 6.13 11.20 0.13
N GLY A 16 6.00 11.12 -1.19
CA GLY A 16 7.03 11.55 -2.14
C GLY A 16 8.23 10.61 -2.25
N PHE A 17 9.25 11.03 -3.00
CA PHE A 17 10.39 10.16 -3.37
C PHE A 17 11.29 9.76 -2.20
N SER A 18 11.29 10.54 -1.11
CA SER A 18 12.06 10.23 0.10
C SER A 18 11.37 9.20 0.99
N ARG A 19 10.08 8.92 0.75
CA ARG A 19 9.37 7.89 1.52
C ARG A 19 9.88 6.52 1.12
N VAL A 20 10.41 5.82 2.12
CA VAL A 20 11.00 4.50 1.99
C VAL A 20 10.67 3.65 3.22
N PHE A 21 10.45 2.35 3.05
CA PHE A 21 10.28 1.39 4.14
C PHE A 21 10.90 0.02 3.79
N TYR A 22 11.33 -0.73 4.79
CA TYR A 22 11.70 -2.14 4.69
C TYR A 22 10.55 -3.04 5.14
N ARG A 23 10.49 -4.28 4.65
CA ARG A 23 9.49 -5.25 5.12
C ARG A 23 9.53 -5.45 6.64
N SER A 24 10.72 -5.39 7.24
CA SER A 24 10.92 -5.45 8.69
C SER A 24 10.26 -4.31 9.46
N ASP A 25 10.02 -3.17 8.82
CA ASP A 25 9.39 -2.01 9.46
C ASP A 25 7.87 -2.22 9.67
N HIS A 26 7.30 -3.26 9.04
CA HIS A 26 5.88 -3.60 9.14
C HIS A 26 5.38 -3.62 10.60
N SER A 27 6.08 -4.33 11.50
CA SER A 27 5.60 -4.49 12.88
C SER A 27 5.56 -3.17 13.64
N LEU A 28 6.49 -2.25 13.35
CA LEU A 28 6.51 -0.92 13.97
C LEU A 28 5.37 -0.06 13.43
N ILE A 29 5.09 -0.13 12.12
CA ILE A 29 3.99 0.61 11.49
C ILE A 29 2.63 0.10 11.99
N GLU A 30 2.49 -1.22 12.16
CA GLU A 30 1.31 -1.86 12.73
C GLU A 30 1.10 -1.42 14.19
N GLU A 31 2.15 -1.47 15.02
CA GLU A 31 2.10 -1.02 16.41
C GLU A 31 1.76 0.47 16.56
N ASP A 32 2.34 1.33 15.71
CA ASP A 32 2.04 2.76 15.67
C ASP A 32 0.57 3.00 15.33
N PHE A 33 0.02 2.24 14.37
CA PHE A 33 -1.38 2.36 13.99
C PHE A 33 -2.34 1.85 15.08
N GLU A 34 -2.02 0.73 15.73
CA GLU A 34 -2.78 0.22 16.87
C GLU A 34 -2.75 1.19 18.06
N SER A 35 -1.62 1.88 18.26
CA SER A 35 -1.52 2.95 19.25
C SER A 35 -2.40 4.14 18.88
N LEU A 36 -2.44 4.53 17.60
CA LEU A 36 -3.33 5.58 17.10
C LEU A 36 -4.82 5.22 17.28
N LYS A 37 -5.23 3.97 17.00
CA LYS A 37 -6.59 3.49 17.26
C LYS A 37 -6.96 3.64 18.75
N ARG A 38 -6.08 3.16 19.64
CA ARG A 38 -6.29 3.22 21.10
C ARG A 38 -6.50 4.64 21.64
N VAL A 39 -5.86 5.65 21.05
CA VAL A 39 -6.07 7.06 21.43
C VAL A 39 -7.54 7.46 21.27
N PHE A 40 -8.24 7.01 20.23
CA PHE A 40 -9.65 7.36 20.00
C PHE A 40 -10.62 6.59 20.91
N CYS A 41 -10.22 5.42 21.40
CA CYS A 41 -11.04 4.58 22.27
C CYS A 41 -10.85 4.88 23.76
N THR A 42 -9.66 5.31 24.18
CA THR A 42 -9.29 5.33 25.61
C THR A 42 -8.83 6.68 26.15
N CYS A 43 -8.66 7.70 25.30
CA CYS A 43 -8.13 9.01 25.71
C CYS A 43 -9.07 10.18 25.35
N GLY A 44 -9.67 10.82 26.37
CA GLY A 44 -10.36 12.12 26.24
C GLY A 44 -11.88 12.10 26.37
N GLU A 45 -12.50 13.27 26.21
CA GLU A 45 -13.96 13.41 26.10
C GLU A 45 -14.41 13.10 24.66
N GLY A 46 -15.53 12.40 24.50
CA GLY A 46 -16.05 12.01 23.18
C GLY A 46 -15.38 10.76 22.58
N LEU A 47 -15.03 9.79 23.42
CA LEU A 47 -14.50 8.48 23.00
C LEU A 47 -15.38 7.82 21.94
N ILE A 48 -14.73 7.22 20.95
CA ILE A 48 -15.40 6.56 19.84
C ILE A 48 -15.52 5.07 20.17
N PRO A 49 -16.71 4.45 20.02
CA PRO A 49 -16.88 3.01 20.15
C PRO A 49 -15.90 2.22 19.27
N GLU A 50 -15.32 1.15 19.82
CA GLU A 50 -14.27 0.36 19.16
C GLU A 50 -14.71 -0.18 17.80
N ASP A 51 -15.97 -0.62 17.67
CA ASP A 51 -16.55 -1.11 16.41
C ASP A 51 -16.58 -0.03 15.31
N ILE A 52 -16.77 1.24 15.69
CA ILE A 52 -16.72 2.38 14.77
C ILE A 52 -15.27 2.66 14.35
N VAL A 53 -14.34 2.58 15.30
CA VAL A 53 -12.90 2.77 15.03
C VAL A 53 -12.38 1.69 14.09
N ASP A 54 -12.65 0.42 14.38
CA ASP A 54 -12.22 -0.73 13.58
C ASP A 54 -12.79 -0.68 12.16
N ARG A 55 -14.08 -0.40 12.02
CA ARG A 55 -14.71 -0.24 10.69
C ARG A 55 -14.03 0.86 9.87
N ASP A 56 -13.72 2.00 10.50
CA ASP A 56 -13.07 3.11 9.81
C ASP A 56 -11.56 2.85 9.57
N ALA A 57 -10.95 1.92 10.32
CA ALA A 57 -9.54 1.51 10.21
C ALA A 57 -9.27 0.46 9.12
N GLU A 58 -10.29 -0.26 8.65
CA GLU A 58 -10.18 -1.40 7.72
C GLU A 58 -9.27 -1.11 6.50
N SER A 59 -9.42 0.08 5.90
CA SER A 59 -8.60 0.45 4.73
C SER A 59 -7.11 0.63 5.08
N VAL A 60 -6.81 1.12 6.29
CA VAL A 60 -5.43 1.28 6.76
C VAL A 60 -4.81 -0.08 7.08
N GLU A 61 -5.54 -0.92 7.80
CA GLU A 61 -5.11 -2.28 8.15
C GLU A 61 -4.84 -3.11 6.89
N GLY A 62 -5.70 -3.00 5.87
CA GLY A 62 -5.47 -3.63 4.58
C GLY A 62 -4.18 -3.17 3.88
N VAL A 63 -3.82 -1.89 3.99
CA VAL A 63 -2.56 -1.37 3.44
C VAL A 63 -1.36 -1.85 4.27
N ILE A 64 -1.44 -1.82 5.59
CA ILE A 64 -0.40 -2.34 6.49
C ILE A 64 -0.17 -3.83 6.20
N GLN A 65 -1.23 -4.60 5.96
CA GLN A 65 -1.13 -6.00 5.55
C GLN A 65 -0.32 -6.19 4.26
N LEU A 66 -0.50 -5.34 3.24
CA LEU A 66 0.34 -5.35 2.03
C LEU A 66 1.82 -5.08 2.37
N MET A 67 2.10 -4.21 3.34
CA MET A 67 3.47 -3.93 3.79
C MET A 67 4.13 -5.15 4.47
N SER A 68 3.35 -6.08 5.04
CA SER A 68 3.86 -7.34 5.61
C SER A 68 4.28 -8.37 4.55
N GLN A 69 3.72 -8.29 3.35
CA GLN A 69 3.81 -9.36 2.36
C GLN A 69 5.23 -9.52 1.78
N PRO A 70 5.61 -10.74 1.35
CA PRO A 70 6.78 -10.96 0.51
C PRO A 70 6.68 -10.12 -0.78
N THR A 71 7.83 -9.68 -1.27
CA THR A 71 7.88 -8.85 -2.49
C THR A 71 7.34 -9.62 -3.70
N GLU A 72 7.62 -10.92 -3.78
CA GLU A 72 7.16 -11.81 -4.84
C GLU A 72 5.64 -11.89 -4.90
N GLN A 73 4.98 -12.00 -3.72
CA GLN A 73 3.53 -12.00 -3.62
C GLN A 73 2.94 -10.67 -4.09
N LEU A 74 3.50 -9.53 -3.64
CA LEU A 74 3.04 -8.20 -4.07
C LEU A 74 3.15 -8.02 -5.58
N MET A 75 4.20 -8.53 -6.20
CA MET A 75 4.40 -8.48 -7.66
C MET A 75 3.37 -9.32 -8.42
N GLU A 76 3.08 -10.52 -7.91
CA GLU A 76 2.06 -11.41 -8.48
C GLU A 76 0.67 -10.78 -8.36
N ASP A 77 0.28 -10.36 -7.15
CA ASP A 77 -1.00 -9.71 -6.87
C ASP A 77 -1.17 -8.45 -7.73
N PHE A 78 -0.13 -7.60 -7.81
CA PHE A 78 -0.16 -6.42 -8.66
C PHE A 78 -0.38 -6.77 -10.14
N SER A 79 0.30 -7.81 -10.63
CA SER A 79 0.20 -8.22 -12.03
C SER A 79 -1.20 -8.76 -12.35
N ILE A 80 -1.78 -9.58 -11.47
CA ILE A 80 -3.13 -10.14 -11.61
C ILE A 80 -4.15 -9.01 -11.64
N VAL A 81 -4.20 -8.18 -10.58
CA VAL A 81 -5.21 -7.13 -10.44
C VAL A 81 -5.11 -6.09 -11.55
N THR A 82 -3.89 -5.75 -11.98
CA THR A 82 -3.67 -4.80 -13.09
C THR A 82 -4.16 -5.36 -14.43
N CYS A 83 -3.92 -6.64 -14.72
CA CYS A 83 -4.41 -7.29 -15.93
C CYS A 83 -5.95 -7.41 -15.95
N GLU A 84 -6.55 -7.81 -14.83
CA GLU A 84 -8.01 -7.89 -14.68
C GLU A 84 -8.67 -6.52 -14.90
N THR A 85 -8.13 -5.48 -14.28
CA THR A 85 -8.69 -4.11 -14.38
C THR A 85 -8.53 -3.51 -15.79
N SER A 86 -7.53 -3.96 -16.56
CA SER A 86 -7.28 -3.47 -17.92
C SER A 86 -7.96 -4.28 -19.02
N GLY A 87 -8.66 -5.37 -18.67
CA GLY A 87 -9.27 -6.28 -19.65
C GLY A 87 -8.23 -7.04 -20.51
N MET A 88 -6.99 -7.10 -20.05
CA MET A 88 -5.87 -7.75 -20.74
C MET A 88 -5.73 -9.16 -20.18
N GLY A 89 -5.86 -10.19 -21.01
CA GLY A 89 -5.66 -11.59 -20.58
C GLY A 89 -4.24 -11.80 -20.03
N MET A 90 -4.06 -12.73 -19.08
CA MET A 90 -2.73 -13.08 -18.54
C MET A 90 -1.86 -13.71 -19.66
N VAL A 91 -1.06 -12.90 -20.35
CA VAL A 91 -0.16 -13.38 -21.40
C VAL A 91 1.29 -13.10 -21.01
N GLY A 92 1.89 -14.06 -20.29
CA GLY A 92 3.33 -14.33 -20.29
C GLY A 92 4.30 -13.29 -19.70
N SER A 93 5.44 -13.79 -19.23
CA SER A 93 6.54 -13.15 -18.47
C SER A 93 7.24 -11.89 -19.10
N ARG A 94 6.68 -11.30 -20.16
CA ARG A 94 7.34 -10.24 -20.96
C ARG A 94 6.50 -9.02 -21.35
N GLN A 95 5.26 -8.86 -20.90
CA GLN A 95 4.47 -7.68 -21.29
C GLN A 95 4.57 -6.51 -20.29
N LYS A 96 4.57 -5.31 -20.88
CA LYS A 96 4.45 -4.00 -20.23
C LYS A 96 3.12 -3.94 -19.49
N LEU A 97 3.15 -3.79 -18.17
CA LEU A 97 1.92 -3.59 -17.40
C LEU A 97 1.38 -2.17 -17.68
N PRO A 98 0.06 -2.00 -17.86
CA PRO A 98 -0.53 -0.68 -17.95
C PRO A 98 -0.35 0.07 -16.63
N MET A 99 -0.20 1.38 -16.69
CA MET A 99 -0.19 2.21 -15.48
C MET A 99 -1.60 2.24 -14.89
N PRO A 100 -1.82 1.80 -13.64
CA PRO A 100 -3.14 1.86 -13.03
C PRO A 100 -3.57 3.33 -12.83
N PRO A 101 -4.87 3.64 -12.96
CA PRO A 101 -5.36 4.99 -12.69
C PRO A 101 -5.22 5.34 -11.20
N THR A 102 -5.02 6.62 -10.89
CA THR A 102 -5.12 7.08 -9.51
C THR A 102 -6.60 7.22 -9.14
N THR A 103 -7.12 6.31 -8.33
CA THR A 103 -8.53 6.23 -7.95
C THR A 103 -8.92 7.18 -6.81
N GLY A 104 -7.93 7.78 -6.15
CA GLY A 104 -8.15 8.64 -4.97
C GLY A 104 -8.65 7.87 -3.74
N ARG A 105 -8.65 6.54 -3.79
CA ARG A 105 -9.04 5.64 -2.70
C ARG A 105 -7.92 4.65 -2.46
N TRP A 106 -7.61 4.42 -1.19
CA TRP A 106 -6.65 3.41 -0.79
C TRP A 106 -7.41 2.13 -0.43
N ASN A 107 -7.02 1.01 -1.04
CA ASN A 107 -7.60 -0.29 -0.77
C ASN A 107 -6.57 -1.37 -1.12
N ARG A 108 -6.47 -2.43 -0.30
CA ARG A 108 -5.56 -3.55 -0.55
C ARG A 108 -5.74 -4.24 -1.92
N SER A 109 -6.95 -4.19 -2.49
CA SER A 109 -7.29 -4.76 -3.79
C SER A 109 -7.21 -3.76 -4.94
N ASP A 110 -6.81 -2.50 -4.68
CA ASP A 110 -6.63 -1.49 -5.70
C ASP A 110 -5.20 -1.56 -6.28
N PRO A 111 -5.03 -1.69 -7.61
CA PRO A 111 -3.71 -1.89 -8.21
C PRO A 111 -2.80 -0.67 -8.02
N ASN A 112 -3.35 0.55 -7.96
CA ASN A 112 -2.56 1.74 -7.68
C ASN A 112 -2.04 1.73 -6.23
N THR A 113 -2.79 1.21 -5.27
CA THR A 113 -2.34 1.02 -3.88
C THR A 113 -1.16 0.06 -3.79
N ILE A 114 -1.27 -1.12 -4.42
CA ILE A 114 -0.17 -2.11 -4.45
C ILE A 114 1.06 -1.54 -5.15
N LEU A 115 0.86 -0.80 -6.26
CA LEU A 115 1.94 -0.09 -6.95
C LEU A 115 2.67 0.89 -6.02
N ARG A 116 1.95 1.68 -5.22
CA ARG A 116 2.56 2.62 -4.26
C ARG A 116 3.36 1.90 -3.18
N VAL A 117 2.85 0.77 -2.67
CA VAL A 117 3.59 -0.08 -1.73
C VAL A 117 4.88 -0.60 -2.36
N LEU A 118 4.85 -1.11 -3.59
CA LEU A 118 6.05 -1.53 -4.31
C LEU A 118 7.04 -0.39 -4.55
N CYS A 119 6.55 0.81 -4.89
CA CYS A 119 7.38 1.99 -5.15
C CYS A 119 8.12 2.49 -3.91
N HIS A 120 7.49 2.44 -2.74
CA HIS A 120 8.09 2.90 -1.48
C HIS A 120 8.87 1.81 -0.74
N ARG A 121 8.78 0.54 -1.18
CA ARG A 121 9.53 -0.55 -0.58
C ARG A 121 11.00 -0.49 -1.00
N ASN A 122 11.90 -0.48 0.00
CA ASN A 122 13.34 -0.54 -0.21
C ASN A 122 13.79 -1.97 -0.50
N ASP A 123 13.45 -2.46 -1.70
CA ASP A 123 13.73 -3.82 -2.09
C ASP A 123 14.24 -3.87 -3.54
N ARG A 124 15.34 -4.61 -3.74
CA ARG A 124 15.98 -4.71 -5.06
C ARG A 124 15.09 -5.43 -6.07
N VAL A 125 14.34 -6.45 -5.63
CA VAL A 125 13.44 -7.23 -6.48
C VAL A 125 12.26 -6.36 -6.92
N ALA A 126 11.65 -5.61 -6.00
CA ALA A 126 10.58 -4.66 -6.31
C ALA A 126 11.04 -3.60 -7.33
N ASN A 127 12.21 -2.99 -7.11
CA ASN A 127 12.77 -2.00 -8.04
C ASN A 127 13.05 -2.57 -9.44
N LEU A 128 13.63 -3.77 -9.53
CA LEU A 128 13.87 -4.44 -10.81
C LEU A 128 12.56 -4.78 -11.54
N PHE A 129 11.56 -5.24 -10.80
CA PHE A 129 10.22 -5.48 -11.33
C PHE A 129 9.62 -4.20 -11.91
N LEU A 130 9.54 -3.11 -11.13
CA LEU A 130 8.96 -1.84 -11.58
C LEU A 130 9.68 -1.28 -12.81
N LYS A 131 11.03 -1.31 -12.82
CA LYS A 131 11.82 -0.87 -13.99
C LYS A 131 11.50 -1.69 -15.23
N LYS A 132 11.37 -3.01 -15.11
CA LYS A 132 11.05 -3.90 -16.24
C LYS A 132 9.61 -3.70 -16.71
N SER A 133 8.65 -3.69 -15.79
CA SER A 133 7.21 -3.60 -16.08
C SER A 133 6.82 -2.29 -16.76
N PHE A 134 7.47 -1.17 -16.39
CA PHE A 134 7.18 0.15 -16.93
C PHE A 134 8.28 0.71 -17.87
N GLN A 135 9.30 -0.08 -18.19
CA GLN A 135 10.42 0.32 -19.06
C GLN A 135 11.10 1.62 -18.59
N LEU A 136 11.28 1.76 -17.27
CA LEU A 136 11.87 2.96 -16.68
C LEU A 136 13.38 3.00 -16.98
N PRO A 137 13.95 4.19 -17.22
CA PRO A 137 15.38 4.32 -17.46
C PRO A 137 16.20 3.88 -16.24
N GLN A 138 17.33 3.22 -16.50
CA GLN A 138 18.35 2.98 -15.47
C GLN A 138 18.99 4.33 -15.12
N ARG A 139 18.90 4.75 -13.85
CA ARG A 139 19.68 5.89 -13.37
C ARG A 139 21.16 5.48 -13.29
N ARG A 140 22.03 6.32 -13.85
CA ARG A 140 23.50 6.16 -13.80
C ARG A 140 24.05 6.50 -12.42
#